data_AF-A0AAD7BE52-F1
#
_entry.id   AF-A0AAD7BE52-F1
#
_cell.length_a   1.000
_cell.length_b   1.000
_cell.length_c   1.000
_cell.angle_alpha   90.00
_cell.angle_beta   90.00
_cell.angle_gamma   90.00
#
_symmetry.space_group_name_H-M   'P 1'
#
loop_
_entity.id
_entity.type
_entity.pdbx_description
1 polymer ?
#
loop_
_entity_poly.entity_id
_entity_poly.type
_entity_poly.pdbx_seq_one_letter_code
_entity_poly.pdbx_strand_id
1 'polypeptide(L)'
;MPSPMRFLAIASLFLAVSAVVPPGKQGALDQPVDDTPAPTPDNDAIADTAGQVNQKSSVPVTAVPSDNVPATTVTALDGDLVNATVASVVDSSSRRRKRQSSQPGEYVEIFYPLAPGVHDASIEGTAYLTYTVVNNATYNIKDCLAFCDKVDGCEFVNLYYEFNNELLDFVFSEKSNLKCAAYGDIHTAAEKTNFGGQASYPQVGNETVPLTYITQSSGWAAKDLTDPATPEGFSLVFGPTGGANNAPGYMGFAFLDRYDPEACAALCNGRGYDPVGGVCQYFNIWRAVVDGVPTTYTCSMYYLVADNSTAVNFGQGDLVVTLSRGYARNSVVIDGGFEGFTECDDFCFDTSYKNWVGTSQAGGDDDATIFFFNQYAHTGHGSGLLGAAFGDDSDSGTLTPAQPLKTKAGRNYVVQVFVNNAFSGAQLEAPAVVNVLWNGKVVGSVKGFQQYTPEQFNVVATGYDVLAFEGGAAPAWSFIDDVFVALL
;
A
#
# COMPACT_ATOMS: atom_id res chain seq x y z
N MET A 1 8.06 -70.46 56.15
CA MET A 1 8.33 -69.11 55.61
C MET A 1 7.29 -68.81 54.53
N PRO A 2 6.24 -68.03 54.80
CA PRO A 2 5.29 -67.62 53.77
C PRO A 2 5.74 -66.30 53.12
N SER A 3 5.63 -66.24 51.79
CA SER A 3 5.96 -65.08 50.96
C SER A 3 4.77 -64.13 50.87
N PRO A 4 4.92 -62.80 51.01
CA PRO A 4 3.81 -61.88 50.90
C PRO A 4 3.53 -61.54 49.43
N MET A 5 2.33 -61.86 48.95
CA MET A 5 1.78 -61.33 47.70
C MET A 5 1.62 -59.81 47.83
N ARG A 6 2.34 -59.05 47.00
CA ARG A 6 2.06 -57.63 46.76
C ARG A 6 0.86 -57.51 45.83
N PHE A 7 -0.27 -57.05 46.35
CA PHE A 7 -1.38 -56.55 45.55
C PHE A 7 -0.95 -55.25 44.87
N LEU A 8 -0.84 -55.27 43.54
CA LEU A 8 -0.73 -54.07 42.71
C LEU A 8 -2.14 -53.47 42.58
N ALA A 9 -2.42 -52.38 43.29
CA ALA A 9 -3.63 -51.59 43.08
C ALA A 9 -3.45 -50.76 41.81
N ILE A 10 -4.01 -51.22 40.68
CA ILE A 10 -4.14 -50.42 39.46
C ILE A 10 -5.27 -49.43 39.74
N ALA A 11 -4.92 -48.24 40.22
CA ALA A 11 -5.83 -47.11 40.24
C ALA A 11 -5.99 -46.64 38.79
N SER A 12 -7.02 -47.13 38.11
CA SER A 12 -7.48 -46.58 36.84
C SER A 12 -7.95 -45.15 37.07
N LEU A 13 -7.06 -44.20 36.81
CA LEU A 13 -7.36 -42.78 36.73
C LEU A 13 -8.27 -42.60 35.52
N PHE A 14 -9.59 -42.62 35.72
CA PHE A 14 -10.53 -42.16 34.72
C PHE A 14 -10.32 -40.65 34.59
N LEU A 15 -9.44 -40.24 33.68
CA LEU A 15 -9.46 -38.89 33.16
C LEU A 15 -10.84 -38.73 32.53
N ALA A 16 -11.71 -37.96 33.19
CA ALA A 16 -12.95 -37.50 32.58
C ALA A 16 -12.54 -36.65 31.40
N VAL A 17 -12.53 -37.24 30.21
CA VAL A 17 -12.38 -36.50 28.96
C VAL A 17 -13.63 -35.65 28.88
N SER A 18 -13.48 -34.35 29.13
CA SER A 18 -14.53 -33.36 28.89
C SER A 18 -14.96 -33.55 27.43
N ALA A 19 -16.20 -34.00 27.21
CA ALA A 19 -16.70 -34.15 25.85
C ALA A 19 -16.71 -32.76 25.21
N VAL A 20 -15.98 -32.59 24.10
CA VAL A 20 -16.00 -31.34 23.34
C VAL A 20 -17.41 -31.15 22.80
N VAL A 21 -17.99 -29.96 23.02
CA VAL A 21 -19.29 -29.59 22.46
C VAL A 21 -19.05 -29.11 21.03
N PRO A 22 -19.66 -29.72 19.99
CA PRO A 22 -19.46 -29.31 18.60
C PRO A 22 -19.89 -27.86 18.32
N PRO A 23 -19.33 -27.21 17.27
CA PRO A 23 -19.69 -25.84 16.89
C PRO A 23 -21.19 -25.62 16.66
N GLY A 24 -21.88 -26.56 16.00
CA GLY A 24 -23.33 -26.52 15.74
C GLY A 24 -24.19 -26.56 17.02
N LYS A 25 -23.59 -26.81 18.18
CA LYS A 25 -24.22 -26.78 19.51
C LYS A 25 -23.65 -25.66 20.40
N GLN A 26 -23.06 -24.62 19.80
CA GLN A 26 -22.46 -23.47 20.49
C GLN A 26 -21.33 -23.87 21.45
N GLY A 27 -20.48 -24.82 21.05
CA GLY A 27 -19.26 -25.10 21.80
C GLY A 27 -18.33 -23.89 21.83
N ALA A 28 -17.65 -23.65 22.96
CA ALA A 28 -16.72 -22.54 23.07
C ALA A 28 -15.38 -22.87 22.41
N LEU A 29 -14.73 -21.85 21.83
CA LEU A 29 -13.32 -21.95 21.43
C LEU A 29 -12.43 -22.29 22.64
N ASP A 30 -11.31 -22.98 22.42
CA ASP A 30 -10.32 -23.26 23.49
C ASP A 30 -9.72 -21.96 24.04
N GLN A 31 -9.65 -20.92 23.20
CA GLN A 31 -9.21 -19.58 23.57
C GLN A 31 -10.12 -18.53 22.91
N PRO A 32 -10.48 -17.44 23.60
CA PRO A 32 -11.22 -16.34 23.00
C PRO A 32 -10.39 -15.66 21.91
N VAL A 33 -11.09 -15.02 20.97
CA VAL A 33 -10.47 -14.17 19.94
C VAL A 33 -9.77 -13.00 20.61
N ASP A 34 -8.53 -12.71 20.19
CA ASP A 34 -7.74 -11.61 20.72
C ASP A 34 -8.32 -10.27 20.24
N ASP A 35 -8.91 -9.51 21.16
CA ASP A 35 -9.49 -8.18 20.89
C ASP A 35 -8.47 -7.06 21.13
N THR A 36 -7.21 -7.31 20.76
CA THR A 36 -6.14 -6.30 20.88
C THR A 36 -6.52 -5.08 20.04
N PRO A 37 -6.59 -3.87 20.65
CA PRO A 37 -6.97 -2.67 19.90
C PRO A 37 -6.04 -2.46 18.71
N ALA A 38 -6.64 -2.26 17.55
CA ALA A 38 -5.90 -1.98 16.34
C ALA A 38 -5.06 -0.69 16.50
N PRO A 39 -3.79 -0.69 16.06
CA PRO A 39 -2.91 0.47 16.17
C PRO A 39 -3.48 1.67 15.40
N THR A 40 -3.19 2.88 15.90
CA THR A 40 -3.51 4.15 15.25
C THR A 40 -2.23 4.87 14.83
N PRO A 41 -2.28 5.84 13.89
CA PRO A 41 -1.11 6.59 13.44
C PRO A 41 -0.33 7.27 14.58
N ASP A 42 1.00 7.09 14.54
CA ASP A 42 1.94 7.82 15.40
C ASP A 42 2.30 9.15 14.72
N ASN A 43 1.48 10.17 14.99
CA ASN A 43 1.62 11.47 14.37
C ASN A 43 2.89 12.22 14.81
N ASP A 44 3.36 11.97 16.03
CA ASP A 44 4.57 12.60 16.55
C ASP A 44 5.80 12.03 15.83
N ALA A 45 5.87 10.70 15.67
CA ALA A 45 6.93 10.06 14.89
C ALA A 45 6.96 10.56 13.44
N ILE A 46 5.80 10.74 12.80
CA ILE A 46 5.71 11.28 11.44
C ILE A 46 6.26 12.72 11.40
N ALA A 47 5.80 13.59 12.31
CA ALA A 47 6.24 14.99 12.34
C ALA A 47 7.75 15.12 12.61
N ASP A 48 8.27 14.36 13.58
CA ASP A 48 9.70 14.32 13.92
C ASP A 48 10.55 13.83 12.75
N THR A 49 10.08 12.82 12.01
CA THR A 49 10.78 12.32 10.83
C THR A 49 10.72 13.34 9.70
N ALA A 50 9.60 14.04 9.53
CA ALA A 50 9.42 15.06 8.49
C ALA A 50 10.41 16.22 8.67
N GLY A 51 10.72 16.58 9.91
CA GLY A 51 11.75 17.56 10.25
C GLY A 51 13.19 17.11 9.98
N GLN A 52 13.42 15.81 9.80
CA GLN A 52 14.75 15.23 9.55
C GLN A 52 15.03 14.97 8.07
N VAL A 53 14.01 14.72 7.25
CA VAL A 53 14.20 14.47 5.82
C VAL A 53 14.47 15.75 5.05
N ASN A 54 15.44 15.69 4.15
CA ASN A 54 15.64 16.69 3.12
C ASN A 54 15.43 16.04 1.75
N GLN A 55 14.21 16.18 1.22
CA GLN A 55 13.85 15.69 -0.12
C GLN A 55 14.00 16.76 -1.20
N LYS A 56 14.53 17.94 -0.84
CA LYS A 56 14.73 19.00 -1.81
C LYS A 56 15.86 18.64 -2.75
N SER A 57 15.61 18.77 -4.04
CA SER A 57 16.60 18.53 -5.07
C SER A 57 16.47 19.55 -6.20
N SER A 58 17.56 19.68 -6.96
CA SER A 58 17.65 20.52 -8.15
C SER A 58 18.37 19.75 -9.25
N VAL A 59 18.46 20.34 -10.44
CA VAL A 59 19.18 19.75 -11.57
C VAL A 59 20.66 19.57 -11.21
N PRO A 60 21.17 18.32 -11.15
CA PRO A 60 22.60 18.12 -10.92
C PRO A 60 23.42 18.73 -12.06
N VAL A 61 24.54 19.38 -11.72
CA VAL A 61 25.42 20.06 -12.70
C VAL A 61 25.93 19.11 -13.79
N THR A 62 26.03 17.82 -13.47
CA THR A 62 26.51 16.74 -14.34
C THR A 62 25.39 15.92 -15.00
N ALA A 63 24.12 16.19 -14.69
CA ALA A 63 23.01 15.44 -15.27
C ALA A 63 22.87 15.75 -16.76
N VAL A 64 22.40 14.79 -17.55
CA VAL A 64 22.07 15.00 -18.97
C VAL A 64 20.56 15.28 -19.09
N PRO A 65 20.13 16.20 -20.00
CA PRO A 65 18.72 16.43 -20.30
C PRO A 65 17.98 15.12 -20.57
N SER A 66 16.81 14.97 -19.97
CA SER A 66 16.02 13.75 -20.07
C SER A 66 14.53 14.07 -20.02
N ASP A 67 13.77 13.39 -20.87
CA ASP A 67 12.30 13.39 -20.77
C ASP A 67 11.80 12.27 -19.85
N ASN A 68 12.70 11.41 -19.36
CA ASN A 68 12.37 10.32 -18.45
C ASN A 68 12.38 10.81 -17.01
N VAL A 69 11.27 10.55 -16.33
CA VAL A 69 11.11 10.76 -14.89
C VAL A 69 11.73 9.56 -14.16
N PRO A 70 12.65 9.77 -13.20
CA PRO A 70 13.25 8.68 -12.42
C PRO A 70 12.19 8.01 -11.54
N ALA A 71 12.44 6.78 -11.11
CA ALA A 71 11.60 6.09 -10.14
C ALA A 71 11.48 6.88 -8.83
N THR A 72 10.34 6.74 -8.15
CA THR A 72 10.06 7.40 -6.87
C THR A 72 10.98 6.88 -5.77
N THR A 73 11.60 7.80 -5.03
CA THR A 73 12.50 7.47 -3.92
C THR A 73 11.74 7.46 -2.61
N VAL A 74 11.93 6.39 -1.83
CA VAL A 74 11.51 6.31 -0.43
C VAL A 74 12.65 6.83 0.42
N THR A 75 12.41 7.93 1.14
CA THR A 75 13.43 8.60 1.96
C THR A 75 13.33 8.27 3.44
N ALA A 76 12.17 7.75 3.88
CA ALA A 76 11.99 7.22 5.22
C ALA A 76 10.96 6.09 5.21
N LEU A 77 11.13 5.12 6.10
CA LEU A 77 10.19 4.03 6.34
C LEU A 77 10.06 3.86 7.85
N ASP A 78 8.86 4.13 8.39
CA ASP A 78 8.54 4.00 9.82
C ASP A 78 9.49 4.78 10.75
N GLY A 79 9.94 5.95 10.29
CA GLY A 79 10.87 6.82 11.01
C GLY A 79 12.35 6.59 10.68
N ASP A 80 12.71 5.44 10.09
CA ASP A 80 14.07 5.17 9.67
C ASP A 80 14.37 5.82 8.31
N LEU A 81 15.40 6.65 8.26
CA LEU A 81 15.86 7.26 7.01
C LEU A 81 16.44 6.20 6.07
N VAL A 82 15.91 6.13 4.85
CA VAL A 82 16.31 5.18 3.82
C VAL A 82 16.54 5.90 2.49
N ASN A 83 17.16 5.21 1.54
CA ASN A 83 17.29 5.69 0.15
C ASN A 83 16.97 4.53 -0.79
N ALA A 84 15.74 4.05 -0.69
CA ALA A 84 15.23 2.96 -1.51
C ALA A 84 14.46 3.56 -2.71
N THR A 85 14.44 2.86 -3.83
CA THR A 85 13.62 3.27 -4.98
C THR A 85 12.47 2.29 -5.15
N VAL A 86 11.28 2.83 -5.39
CA VAL A 86 10.11 2.06 -5.77
C VAL A 86 9.94 2.24 -7.26
N ALA A 87 10.12 1.16 -8.02
CA ALA A 87 9.88 1.19 -9.45
C ALA A 87 8.42 1.61 -9.67
N SER A 88 8.22 2.76 -10.34
CA SER A 88 6.88 3.16 -10.72
C SER A 88 6.38 2.12 -11.73
N VAL A 89 5.34 1.36 -11.36
CA VAL A 89 4.77 0.27 -12.17
C VAL A 89 3.95 0.83 -13.32
N VAL A 90 4.28 2.03 -13.82
CA VAL A 90 3.63 2.62 -14.98
C VAL A 90 3.94 1.72 -16.16
N ASP A 91 3.05 0.76 -16.38
CA ASP A 91 2.97 0.02 -17.61
C ASP A 91 2.81 1.09 -18.68
N SER A 92 3.87 1.32 -19.44
CA SER A 92 3.98 2.34 -20.49
C SER A 92 2.84 2.29 -21.53
N SER A 93 1.98 1.26 -21.46
CA SER A 93 0.76 1.07 -22.22
C SER A 93 -0.50 1.72 -21.64
N SER A 94 -0.51 2.07 -20.34
CA SER A 94 -1.57 2.89 -19.72
C SER A 94 -1.58 4.23 -20.42
N ARG A 95 -2.66 4.49 -21.15
CA ARG A 95 -2.81 5.60 -22.10
C ARG A 95 -2.46 6.91 -21.40
N ARG A 96 -1.23 7.39 -21.62
CA ARG A 96 -0.80 8.77 -21.37
C ARG A 96 -1.93 9.65 -21.87
N ARG A 97 -2.75 10.18 -20.95
CA ARG A 97 -3.68 11.25 -21.29
C ARG A 97 -2.76 12.42 -21.60
N LYS A 98 -2.28 12.48 -22.84
CA LYS A 98 -1.59 13.66 -23.34
C LYS A 98 -2.54 14.80 -23.01
N ARG A 99 -2.15 15.69 -22.10
CA ARG A 99 -2.72 17.03 -22.05
C ARG A 99 -2.72 17.50 -23.50
N GLN A 100 -3.90 17.81 -24.03
CA GLN A 100 -4.03 18.21 -25.42
C GLN A 100 -3.22 19.49 -25.59
N SER A 101 -1.96 19.37 -26.05
CA SER A 101 -1.04 20.47 -26.42
C SER A 101 -1.52 21.82 -25.90
N SER A 102 -1.32 22.03 -24.61
CA SER A 102 -1.87 23.12 -23.82
C SER A 102 -1.59 24.44 -24.51
N GLN A 103 -2.63 25.26 -24.75
CA GLN A 103 -2.36 26.62 -25.22
C GLN A 103 -1.66 27.41 -24.11
N PRO A 104 -0.84 28.44 -24.42
CA PRO A 104 -0.10 29.26 -23.44
C PRO A 104 -0.95 29.88 -22.30
N GLY A 105 -2.27 29.74 -22.32
CA GLY A 105 -3.18 30.15 -21.26
C GLY A 105 -3.41 29.12 -20.15
N GLU A 106 -2.80 27.93 -20.18
CA GLU A 106 -3.01 26.88 -19.15
C GLU A 106 -1.99 26.92 -18.00
N TYR A 107 -0.99 27.80 -18.10
CA TYR A 107 0.00 28.04 -17.05
C TYR A 107 -0.13 29.46 -16.47
N VAL A 108 0.29 29.62 -15.22
CA VAL A 108 0.37 30.91 -14.51
C VAL A 108 1.80 31.11 -14.04
N GLU A 109 2.34 32.31 -14.27
CA GLU A 109 3.62 32.72 -13.71
C GLU A 109 3.48 32.91 -12.20
N ILE A 110 4.22 32.12 -11.42
CA ILE A 110 4.24 32.17 -9.96
C ILE A 110 5.27 33.19 -9.47
N PHE A 111 6.39 33.31 -10.17
CA PHE A 111 7.39 34.36 -9.91
C PHE A 111 8.14 34.75 -11.19
N TYR A 112 8.49 36.04 -11.26
CA TYR A 112 9.14 36.66 -12.41
C TYR A 112 10.67 36.60 -12.30
N PRO A 113 11.39 36.61 -13.43
CA PRO A 113 12.84 36.63 -13.44
C PRO A 113 13.40 37.98 -12.97
N LEU A 114 14.54 37.97 -12.27
CA LEU A 114 15.27 39.20 -11.97
C LEU A 114 15.82 39.86 -13.27
N ALA A 115 16.19 41.13 -13.16
CA ALA A 115 16.75 41.88 -14.27
C ALA A 115 18.02 41.21 -14.84
N PRO A 116 18.27 41.29 -16.16
CA PRO A 116 19.48 40.74 -16.77
C PRO A 116 20.76 41.23 -16.06
N GLY A 117 21.70 40.30 -15.80
CA GLY A 117 22.96 40.60 -15.12
C GLY A 117 22.89 40.62 -13.58
N VAL A 118 21.71 40.40 -13.00
CA VAL A 118 21.56 40.18 -11.56
C VAL A 118 21.62 38.68 -11.26
N HIS A 119 22.47 38.30 -10.29
CA HIS A 119 22.52 36.93 -9.79
C HIS A 119 21.17 36.52 -9.22
N ASP A 120 20.75 35.31 -9.56
CA ASP A 120 19.50 34.72 -9.14
C ASP A 120 19.74 33.27 -8.68
N ALA A 121 18.68 32.57 -8.28
CA ALA A 121 18.73 31.16 -7.93
C ALA A 121 17.64 30.35 -8.62
N SER A 122 17.92 29.07 -8.91
CA SER A 122 16.90 28.12 -9.34
C SER A 122 16.19 27.52 -8.13
N ILE A 123 15.04 26.89 -8.38
CA ILE A 123 14.33 26.11 -7.37
C ILE A 123 15.19 24.93 -6.92
N GLU A 124 15.22 24.72 -5.61
CA GLU A 124 15.66 23.50 -4.95
C GLU A 124 14.50 23.05 -4.05
N GLY A 125 13.68 22.14 -4.57
CA GLY A 125 12.37 21.81 -4.03
C GLY A 125 12.11 20.31 -4.06
N THR A 126 11.04 19.88 -3.39
CA THR A 126 10.55 18.49 -3.43
C THR A 126 9.96 18.16 -4.80
N ALA A 127 9.65 16.88 -5.06
CA ALA A 127 9.00 16.43 -6.29
C ALA A 127 9.72 16.84 -7.60
N TYR A 128 11.05 16.98 -7.58
CA TYR A 128 11.82 17.13 -8.81
C TYR A 128 11.61 15.92 -9.70
N LEU A 129 11.24 16.17 -10.97
CA LEU A 129 10.98 15.11 -11.93
C LEU A 129 12.17 14.94 -12.86
N THR A 130 12.48 15.97 -13.65
CA THR A 130 13.55 15.92 -14.64
C THR A 130 13.83 17.33 -15.16
N TYR A 131 14.70 17.46 -16.15
CA TYR A 131 14.94 18.73 -16.82
C TYR A 131 15.30 18.56 -18.29
N THR A 132 15.11 19.65 -19.03
CA THR A 132 15.59 19.80 -20.40
C THR A 132 16.30 21.14 -20.59
N VAL A 133 16.94 21.30 -21.74
CA VAL A 133 17.47 22.59 -22.22
C VAL A 133 16.62 23.06 -23.39
N VAL A 134 16.19 24.31 -23.37
CA VAL A 134 15.36 24.90 -24.44
C VAL A 134 16.13 25.96 -25.20
N ASN A 135 15.70 26.33 -26.40
CA ASN A 135 16.40 27.33 -27.20
C ASN A 135 16.59 28.66 -26.43
N ASN A 136 17.83 29.15 -26.34
CA ASN A 136 18.19 30.38 -25.62
C ASN A 136 18.32 31.63 -26.49
N ALA A 137 17.91 31.60 -27.78
CA ALA A 137 17.88 32.80 -28.60
C ALA A 137 16.87 33.84 -28.05
N THR A 138 15.88 33.35 -27.30
CA THR A 138 14.98 34.14 -26.47
C THR A 138 14.77 33.41 -25.14
N TYR A 139 14.20 34.07 -24.15
CA TYR A 139 13.74 33.42 -22.93
C TYR A 139 12.49 32.57 -23.24
N ASN A 140 12.71 31.36 -23.76
CA ASN A 140 11.70 30.56 -24.46
C ASN A 140 10.78 29.79 -23.50
N ILE A 141 9.84 30.52 -22.90
CA ILE A 141 8.82 29.99 -22.00
C ILE A 141 7.99 28.91 -22.70
N LYS A 142 7.60 29.13 -23.97
CA LYS A 142 6.72 28.23 -24.70
C LYS A 142 7.28 26.81 -24.80
N ASP A 143 8.55 26.66 -25.15
CA ASP A 143 9.16 25.33 -25.28
C ASP A 143 9.33 24.64 -23.91
N CYS A 144 9.57 25.42 -22.85
CA CYS A 144 9.64 24.89 -21.48
C CYS A 144 8.27 24.39 -20.98
N LEU A 145 7.19 25.13 -21.24
CA LEU A 145 5.83 24.67 -20.92
C LEU A 145 5.45 23.42 -21.74
N ALA A 146 5.79 23.40 -23.03
CA ALA A 146 5.55 22.24 -23.89
C ALA A 146 6.38 21.00 -23.49
N PHE A 147 7.49 21.18 -22.77
CA PHE A 147 8.22 20.09 -22.12
C PHE A 147 7.44 19.54 -20.92
N CYS A 148 6.92 20.42 -20.04
CA CYS A 148 6.08 20.01 -18.91
C CYS A 148 4.88 19.17 -19.36
N ASP A 149 4.18 19.57 -20.44
CA ASP A 149 3.05 18.81 -21.00
C ASP A 149 3.40 17.37 -21.42
N LYS A 150 4.69 17.09 -21.66
CA LYS A 150 5.17 15.74 -22.02
C LYS A 150 5.64 14.96 -20.80
N VAL A 151 6.17 15.62 -19.78
CA VAL A 151 6.69 14.99 -18.57
C VAL A 151 5.51 14.53 -17.71
N ASP A 152 5.47 13.23 -17.41
CA ASP A 152 4.37 12.68 -16.63
C ASP A 152 4.39 13.23 -15.20
N GLY A 153 3.23 13.68 -14.72
CA GLY A 153 3.09 14.32 -13.42
C GLY A 153 3.67 15.74 -13.31
N CYS A 154 4.10 16.39 -14.40
CA CYS A 154 4.61 17.76 -14.31
C CYS A 154 3.49 18.78 -14.05
N GLU A 155 3.62 19.51 -12.94
CA GLU A 155 2.69 20.57 -12.54
C GLU A 155 3.36 21.94 -12.45
N PHE A 156 4.69 21.98 -12.42
CA PHE A 156 5.46 23.21 -12.34
C PHE A 156 6.77 23.12 -13.11
N VAL A 157 7.20 24.24 -13.70
CA VAL A 157 8.54 24.38 -14.26
C VAL A 157 9.27 25.61 -13.72
N ASN A 158 10.56 25.45 -13.48
CA ASN A 158 11.49 26.54 -13.26
C ASN A 158 12.38 26.73 -14.50
N LEU A 159 12.24 27.87 -15.15
CA LEU A 159 13.05 28.28 -16.30
C LEU A 159 14.13 29.25 -15.85
N TYR A 160 15.40 29.01 -16.17
CA TYR A 160 16.50 29.86 -15.75
C TYR A 160 17.74 29.70 -16.64
N TYR A 161 18.61 30.72 -16.65
CA TYR A 161 19.93 30.59 -17.26
C TYR A 161 20.94 30.06 -16.24
N GLU A 162 21.75 29.08 -16.62
CA GLU A 162 22.89 28.60 -15.86
C GLU A 162 24.17 28.80 -16.68
N PHE A 163 25.04 29.70 -16.22
CA PHE A 163 26.29 30.00 -16.89
C PHE A 163 27.46 29.19 -16.32
N ASN A 164 28.54 29.11 -17.09
CA ASN A 164 29.76 28.37 -16.74
C ASN A 164 29.49 26.89 -16.43
N ASN A 165 28.65 26.24 -17.25
CA ASN A 165 28.45 24.80 -17.21
C ASN A 165 29.04 24.16 -18.46
N GLU A 166 30.14 23.40 -18.33
CA GLU A 166 30.83 22.77 -19.46
C GLU A 166 29.89 21.93 -20.35
N LEU A 167 28.94 21.21 -19.75
CA LEU A 167 28.02 20.37 -20.50
C LEU A 167 27.08 21.22 -21.38
N LEU A 168 26.57 22.32 -20.84
CA LEU A 168 25.70 23.25 -21.57
C LEU A 168 26.48 24.04 -22.63
N ASP A 169 27.71 24.44 -22.31
CA ASP A 169 28.54 25.33 -23.11
C ASP A 169 29.17 24.60 -24.32
N PHE A 170 29.54 23.32 -24.15
CA PHE A 170 30.32 22.60 -25.17
C PHE A 170 29.80 21.22 -25.57
N VAL A 171 29.09 20.52 -24.69
CA VAL A 171 28.76 19.10 -24.89
C VAL A 171 27.39 18.90 -25.51
N PHE A 172 26.35 19.56 -24.99
CA PHE A 172 24.99 19.38 -25.50
C PHE A 172 24.82 20.07 -26.87
N SER A 173 24.13 19.37 -27.76
CA SER A 173 23.96 19.76 -29.16
C SER A 173 23.17 21.07 -29.33
N GLU A 174 22.31 21.34 -28.35
CA GLU A 174 21.42 22.48 -28.23
C GLU A 174 22.20 23.77 -27.98
N LYS A 175 23.43 23.68 -27.43
CA LYS A 175 24.30 24.81 -27.06
C LYS A 175 23.54 25.90 -26.30
N SER A 176 22.64 25.46 -25.43
CA SER A 176 21.77 26.31 -24.67
C SER A 176 22.07 26.18 -23.20
N ASN A 177 22.22 27.34 -22.55
CA ASN A 177 22.34 27.49 -21.12
C ASN A 177 20.98 27.81 -20.45
N LEU A 178 19.87 27.76 -21.19
CA LEU A 178 18.52 27.99 -20.68
C LEU A 178 17.89 26.65 -20.26
N LYS A 179 17.94 26.37 -18.96
CA LYS A 179 17.40 25.15 -18.35
C LYS A 179 15.93 25.30 -18.01
N CYS A 180 15.17 24.25 -18.28
CA CYS A 180 13.78 24.08 -17.87
C CYS A 180 13.69 22.85 -16.95
N ALA A 181 13.61 23.08 -15.64
CA ALA A 181 13.47 22.03 -14.63
C ALA A 181 11.99 21.80 -14.33
N ALA A 182 11.54 20.54 -14.38
CA ALA A 182 10.16 20.13 -14.16
C ALA A 182 9.98 19.50 -12.78
N TYR A 183 8.86 19.84 -12.12
CA TYR A 183 8.49 19.40 -10.78
C TYR A 183 7.03 18.91 -10.76
N GLY A 184 6.76 17.96 -9.88
CA GLY A 184 5.42 17.41 -9.65
C GLY A 184 4.58 18.19 -8.62
N ASP A 185 5.08 19.32 -8.14
CA ASP A 185 4.40 20.20 -7.21
C ASP A 185 4.70 21.68 -7.52
N ILE A 186 3.87 22.59 -7.01
CA ILE A 186 4.01 24.02 -7.22
C ILE A 186 4.98 24.60 -6.20
N HIS A 187 6.03 25.26 -6.71
CA HIS A 187 7.04 25.94 -5.90
C HIS A 187 6.92 27.46 -5.98
N THR A 188 7.42 28.14 -4.96
CA THR A 188 7.42 29.61 -4.87
C THR A 188 8.84 30.18 -4.94
N ALA A 189 8.94 31.51 -5.06
CA ALA A 189 10.25 32.18 -5.06
C ALA A 189 11.06 31.97 -3.76
N ALA A 190 10.41 31.60 -2.65
CA ALA A 190 11.08 31.31 -1.39
C ALA A 190 12.00 30.07 -1.47
N GLU A 191 11.77 29.18 -2.44
CA GLU A 191 12.54 27.96 -2.66
C GLU A 191 13.65 28.15 -3.70
N LYS A 192 13.91 29.39 -4.15
CA LYS A 192 15.05 29.74 -5.00
C LYS A 192 16.34 29.75 -4.17
N THR A 193 16.85 28.57 -3.81
CA THR A 193 18.04 28.44 -2.95
C THR A 193 19.28 27.91 -3.67
N ASN A 194 19.16 27.39 -4.89
CA ASN A 194 20.31 26.99 -5.68
C ASN A 194 20.87 28.17 -6.50
N PHE A 195 21.93 28.80 -6.01
CA PHE A 195 22.61 29.91 -6.68
C PHE A 195 23.67 29.46 -7.70
N GLY A 196 23.88 28.15 -7.87
CA GLY A 196 25.05 27.57 -8.52
C GLY A 196 26.24 27.45 -7.56
N GLY A 197 27.44 27.77 -8.02
CA GLY A 197 28.66 27.75 -7.21
C GLY A 197 29.47 26.46 -7.34
N GLN A 198 29.07 25.54 -8.22
CA GLN A 198 29.81 24.30 -8.47
C GLN A 198 30.81 24.50 -9.62
N ALA A 199 31.96 23.82 -9.54
CA ALA A 199 32.88 23.72 -10.68
C ALA A 199 32.37 22.64 -11.64
N SER A 200 32.15 22.99 -12.90
CA SER A 200 31.72 22.04 -13.94
C SER A 200 32.85 21.68 -14.91
N TYR A 201 33.77 22.61 -15.15
CA TYR A 201 34.88 22.42 -16.09
C TYR A 201 35.99 21.55 -15.46
N PRO A 202 36.72 20.75 -16.25
CA PRO A 202 37.88 20.02 -15.79
C PRO A 202 38.97 21.00 -15.34
N GLN A 203 39.59 20.72 -14.20
CA GLN A 203 40.75 21.47 -13.76
C GLN A 203 41.97 21.16 -14.65
N VAL A 204 42.47 22.16 -15.35
CA VAL A 204 43.70 22.07 -16.15
C VAL A 204 44.83 22.83 -15.44
N GLY A 205 45.74 22.08 -14.80
CA GLY A 205 46.85 22.66 -14.04
C GLY A 205 46.39 23.46 -12.82
N ASN A 206 46.88 24.70 -12.70
CA ASN A 206 46.61 25.62 -11.58
C ASN A 206 45.59 26.72 -11.95
N GLU A 207 44.85 26.55 -13.05
CA GLU A 207 43.85 27.54 -13.46
C GLU A 207 42.65 27.55 -12.50
N THR A 208 42.14 28.75 -12.22
CA THR A 208 40.91 28.91 -11.44
C THR A 208 39.73 28.54 -12.34
N VAL A 209 39.09 27.41 -12.03
CA VAL A 209 37.89 26.96 -12.74
C VAL A 209 36.73 27.91 -12.43
N PRO A 210 36.02 28.45 -13.44
CA PRO A 210 34.85 29.27 -13.19
C PRO A 210 33.75 28.45 -12.51
N LEU A 211 33.10 29.05 -11.52
CA LEU A 211 31.94 28.45 -10.86
C LEU A 211 30.67 28.74 -11.66
N THR A 212 29.74 27.79 -11.65
CA THR A 212 28.40 27.97 -12.21
C THR A 212 27.68 29.10 -11.48
N TYR A 213 26.80 29.82 -12.18
CA TYR A 213 25.89 30.77 -11.53
C TYR A 213 24.56 30.86 -12.29
N ILE A 214 23.51 31.17 -11.56
CA ILE A 214 22.14 31.24 -12.10
C ILE A 214 21.68 32.69 -12.22
N THR A 215 20.90 32.99 -13.26
CA THR A 215 20.23 34.29 -13.46
C THR A 215 18.84 34.11 -14.07
N GLN A 216 18.01 35.16 -13.95
CA GLN A 216 16.71 35.27 -14.62
C GLN A 216 15.82 34.02 -14.43
N SER A 217 15.64 33.61 -13.18
CA SER A 217 14.86 32.42 -12.84
C SER A 217 13.38 32.76 -12.66
N SER A 218 12.51 32.13 -13.45
CA SER A 218 11.05 32.27 -13.40
C SER A 218 10.37 30.93 -13.13
N GLY A 219 9.18 30.98 -12.54
CA GLY A 219 8.41 29.79 -12.17
C GLY A 219 7.02 29.82 -12.78
N TRP A 220 6.59 28.70 -13.36
CA TRP A 220 5.31 28.59 -14.04
C TRP A 220 4.59 27.32 -13.57
N ALA A 221 3.37 27.48 -13.05
CA ALA A 221 2.54 26.37 -12.59
C ALA A 221 1.37 26.14 -13.54
N ALA A 222 0.95 24.89 -13.68
CA ALA A 222 -0.32 24.57 -14.31
C ALA A 222 -1.48 25.23 -13.52
N LYS A 223 -2.49 25.75 -14.21
CA LYS A 223 -3.67 26.37 -13.58
C LYS A 223 -4.51 25.37 -12.81
N ASP A 224 -4.66 24.19 -13.39
CA ASP A 224 -5.45 23.10 -12.85
C ASP A 224 -4.48 21.95 -12.56
N LEU A 225 -4.41 21.52 -11.31
CA LEU A 225 -3.62 20.33 -10.95
C LEU A 225 -4.31 19.09 -11.48
N THR A 226 -3.55 18.20 -12.10
CA THR A 226 -4.09 16.93 -12.59
C THR A 226 -4.31 16.02 -11.39
N ASP A 227 -5.53 15.49 -11.24
CA ASP A 227 -5.73 14.42 -10.28
C ASP A 227 -4.90 13.20 -10.70
N PRO A 228 -4.12 12.60 -9.76
CA PRO A 228 -3.31 11.45 -10.08
C PRO A 228 -4.20 10.26 -10.48
N ALA A 229 -3.66 9.38 -11.32
CA ALA A 229 -4.35 8.15 -11.66
C ALA A 229 -4.57 7.28 -10.41
N THR A 230 -5.72 6.62 -10.31
CA THR A 230 -5.94 5.59 -9.30
C THR A 230 -5.06 4.38 -9.62
N PRO A 231 -4.26 3.90 -8.66
CA PRO A 231 -3.38 2.75 -8.89
C PRO A 231 -4.14 1.49 -9.27
N GLU A 232 -3.51 0.63 -10.07
CA GLU A 232 -4.16 -0.62 -10.47
C GLU A 232 -4.44 -1.51 -9.24
N GLY A 233 -5.65 -2.05 -9.15
CA GLY A 233 -6.04 -2.88 -8.00
C GLY A 233 -6.47 -2.06 -6.78
N PHE A 234 -6.53 -0.73 -6.89
CA PHE A 234 -7.07 0.15 -5.86
C PHE A 234 -8.30 0.93 -6.36
N SER A 235 -9.07 1.47 -5.42
CA SER A 235 -10.17 2.38 -5.65
C SER A 235 -9.99 3.63 -4.79
N LEU A 236 -10.17 4.81 -5.38
CA LEU A 236 -10.19 6.07 -4.63
C LEU A 236 -11.41 6.08 -3.69
N VAL A 237 -11.17 6.22 -2.40
CA VAL A 237 -12.21 6.31 -1.35
C VAL A 237 -12.59 7.76 -1.10
N PHE A 238 -11.59 8.65 -0.97
CA PHE A 238 -11.82 10.08 -0.79
C PHE A 238 -10.63 10.93 -1.24
N GLY A 239 -10.89 12.22 -1.36
CA GLY A 239 -9.87 13.26 -1.54
C GLY A 239 -9.92 13.94 -2.91
N PRO A 240 -9.10 15.00 -3.11
CA PRO A 240 -8.17 15.57 -2.14
C PRO A 240 -8.86 16.30 -0.96
N THR A 241 -8.30 16.17 0.26
CA THR A 241 -8.68 16.95 1.45
C THR A 241 -7.46 17.54 2.18
N GLY A 242 -7.69 18.31 3.24
CA GLY A 242 -6.63 18.83 4.12
C GLY A 242 -6.34 17.95 5.34
N GLY A 243 -6.97 16.78 5.46
CA GLY A 243 -6.83 15.90 6.63
C GLY A 243 -6.33 14.51 6.24
N ALA A 244 -5.33 14.00 6.94
CA ALA A 244 -4.88 12.63 6.87
C ALA A 244 -5.72 11.73 7.79
N ASN A 245 -5.78 10.44 7.49
CA ASN A 245 -6.49 9.49 8.34
C ASN A 245 -5.81 9.37 9.71
N ASN A 246 -6.63 9.37 10.75
CA ASN A 246 -6.31 8.89 12.10
C ASN A 246 -7.30 7.77 12.41
N ALA A 247 -6.99 6.57 11.94
CA ALA A 247 -7.88 5.43 11.91
C ALA A 247 -7.22 4.18 12.52
N PRO A 248 -7.99 3.20 13.03
CA PRO A 248 -7.46 1.91 13.45
C PRO A 248 -6.86 1.15 12.26
N GLY A 249 -6.00 0.20 12.60
CA GLY A 249 -5.36 -0.71 11.65
C GLY A 249 -4.11 -0.14 11.00
N TYR A 250 -3.47 0.84 11.64
CA TYR A 250 -2.28 1.51 11.15
C TYR A 250 -1.08 0.56 11.08
N MET A 251 -0.54 0.40 9.88
CA MET A 251 0.60 -0.47 9.61
C MET A 251 1.91 0.28 9.55
N GLY A 252 1.95 1.61 9.70
CA GLY A 252 3.16 2.42 9.54
C GLY A 252 3.09 3.40 8.36
N PHE A 253 4.23 4.02 8.04
CA PHE A 253 4.31 5.04 6.99
C PHE A 253 5.62 5.00 6.20
N ALA A 254 5.58 5.59 5.02
CA ALA A 254 6.76 5.89 4.22
C ALA A 254 6.75 7.34 3.74
N PHE A 255 7.92 7.92 3.55
CA PHE A 255 8.09 9.20 2.87
C PHE A 255 8.58 9.00 1.45
N LEU A 256 7.87 9.61 0.50
CA LEU A 256 8.17 9.60 -0.92
C LEU A 256 8.70 10.96 -1.33
N ASP A 257 9.64 11.01 -2.28
CA ASP A 257 10.22 12.25 -2.82
C ASP A 257 9.25 13.09 -3.66
N ARG A 258 8.10 12.51 -4.02
CA ARG A 258 7.02 13.14 -4.81
C ARG A 258 5.65 12.56 -4.45
N TYR A 259 4.58 13.25 -4.83
CA TYR A 259 3.21 12.75 -4.68
C TYR A 259 2.93 11.65 -5.72
N ASP A 260 3.18 10.38 -5.37
CA ASP A 260 3.01 9.23 -6.26
C ASP A 260 2.13 8.13 -5.62
N PRO A 261 0.82 8.11 -5.91
CA PRO A 261 -0.07 7.05 -5.43
C PRO A 261 0.30 5.66 -5.91
N GLU A 262 0.93 5.50 -7.08
CA GLU A 262 1.35 4.20 -7.62
C GLU A 262 2.51 3.64 -6.78
N ALA A 263 3.49 4.47 -6.42
CA ALA A 263 4.55 4.07 -5.50
C ALA A 263 4.02 3.73 -4.11
N CYS A 264 3.03 4.48 -3.61
CA CYS A 264 2.38 4.17 -2.32
C CYS A 264 1.57 2.86 -2.39
N ALA A 265 0.90 2.57 -3.50
CA ALA A 265 0.24 1.30 -3.74
C ALA A 265 1.24 0.13 -3.77
N ALA A 266 2.38 0.29 -4.43
CA ALA A 266 3.44 -0.71 -4.43
C ALA A 266 4.01 -0.97 -3.03
N LEU A 267 4.17 0.07 -2.21
CA LEU A 267 4.56 -0.07 -0.80
C LEU A 267 3.51 -0.83 0.01
N CYS A 268 2.23 -0.52 -0.17
CA CYS A 268 1.12 -1.25 0.45
C CYS A 268 1.12 -2.72 0.02
N ASN A 269 1.27 -3.02 -1.27
CA ASN A 269 1.33 -4.40 -1.78
C ASN A 269 2.54 -5.18 -1.26
N GLY A 270 3.68 -4.50 -1.07
CA GLY A 270 4.91 -5.09 -0.53
C GLY A 270 5.02 -5.07 1.00
N ARG A 271 4.06 -4.46 1.71
CA ARG A 271 4.05 -4.41 3.17
C ARG A 271 3.81 -5.82 3.71
N GLY A 272 4.65 -6.24 4.66
CA GLY A 272 4.40 -7.46 5.42
C GLY A 272 3.06 -7.41 6.14
N TYR A 273 2.50 -8.57 6.49
CA TYR A 273 1.25 -8.58 7.23
C TYR A 273 1.44 -8.10 8.67
N ASP A 274 0.39 -7.45 9.18
CA ASP A 274 0.19 -7.27 10.59
C ASP A 274 -0.35 -8.57 11.21
N PRO A 275 0.17 -9.05 12.36
CA PRO A 275 -0.28 -10.30 12.97
C PRO A 275 -1.77 -10.32 13.36
N VAL A 276 -2.37 -9.16 13.61
CA VAL A 276 -3.79 -9.01 13.98
C VAL A 276 -4.63 -8.74 12.74
N GLY A 277 -4.14 -7.86 11.85
CA GLY A 277 -4.93 -7.31 10.76
C GLY A 277 -4.72 -7.90 9.36
N GLY A 278 -3.61 -8.60 9.16
CA GLY A 278 -3.22 -9.15 7.87
C GLY A 278 -2.55 -8.14 6.94
N VAL A 279 -2.77 -8.27 5.63
CA VAL A 279 -2.17 -7.44 4.57
C VAL A 279 -2.63 -5.99 4.67
N CYS A 280 -1.84 -5.10 4.06
CA CYS A 280 -2.31 -3.77 3.73
C CYS A 280 -3.50 -3.83 2.75
N GLN A 281 -4.62 -3.26 3.20
CA GLN A 281 -5.88 -3.15 2.46
C GLN A 281 -6.20 -1.70 2.08
N TYR A 282 -5.50 -0.73 2.65
CA TYR A 282 -5.77 0.68 2.45
C TYR A 282 -4.51 1.52 2.62
N PHE A 283 -4.41 2.62 1.89
CA PHE A 283 -3.41 3.65 2.16
C PHE A 283 -3.98 5.05 2.01
N ASN A 284 -3.38 5.97 2.76
CA ASN A 284 -3.61 7.40 2.67
C ASN A 284 -2.32 8.10 2.27
N ILE A 285 -2.33 8.78 1.12
CA ILE A 285 -1.20 9.58 0.65
C ILE A 285 -1.53 11.08 0.77
N TRP A 286 -0.61 11.84 1.36
CA TRP A 286 -0.79 13.27 1.62
C TRP A 286 0.55 14.02 1.58
N ARG A 287 0.50 15.33 1.36
CA ARG A 287 1.66 16.22 1.33
C ARG A 287 1.84 16.92 2.67
N ALA A 288 3.03 16.78 3.25
CA ALA A 288 3.46 17.52 4.42
C ALA A 288 4.04 18.88 4.00
N VAL A 289 3.46 19.95 4.54
CA VAL A 289 3.94 21.33 4.35
C VAL A 289 4.48 21.81 5.70
N VAL A 290 5.77 22.12 5.80
CA VAL A 290 6.39 22.63 7.03
C VAL A 290 6.78 24.09 6.80
N ASP A 291 6.34 25.00 7.67
CA ASP A 291 6.59 26.44 7.53
C ASP A 291 6.10 27.02 6.18
N GLY A 292 5.02 26.46 5.65
CA GLY A 292 4.46 26.87 4.35
C GLY A 292 5.22 26.33 3.13
N VAL A 293 6.24 25.50 3.32
CA VAL A 293 7.03 24.88 2.24
C VAL A 293 6.73 23.39 2.15
N PRO A 294 6.42 22.83 0.97
CA PRO A 294 6.36 21.39 0.77
C PRO A 294 7.68 20.71 1.19
N THR A 295 7.59 19.71 2.06
CA THR A 295 8.77 19.04 2.65
C THR A 295 8.82 17.56 2.32
N THR A 296 7.68 16.87 2.34
CA THR A 296 7.60 15.44 2.03
C THR A 296 6.20 15.00 1.62
N TYR A 297 6.08 13.79 1.08
CA TYR A 297 4.84 13.12 0.76
C TYR A 297 4.73 11.83 1.56
N THR A 298 3.74 11.77 2.45
CA THR A 298 3.56 10.65 3.37
C THR A 298 2.59 9.65 2.79
N CYS A 299 3.00 8.38 2.77
CA CYS A 299 2.19 7.21 2.45
C CYS A 299 1.92 6.44 3.76
N SER A 300 0.75 6.64 4.36
CA SER A 300 0.30 5.92 5.56
C SER A 300 -0.48 4.67 5.15
N MET A 301 -0.10 3.50 5.66
CA MET A 301 -0.68 2.20 5.25
C MET A 301 -1.52 1.60 6.37
N TYR A 302 -2.57 0.87 6.00
CA TYR A 302 -3.52 0.28 6.95
C TYR A 302 -4.02 -1.09 6.48
N TYR A 303 -4.27 -1.99 7.43
CA TYR A 303 -4.92 -3.27 7.16
C TYR A 303 -6.45 -3.18 7.22
N LEU A 304 -7.00 -2.10 7.79
CA LEU A 304 -8.43 -1.77 7.72
C LEU A 304 -8.66 -0.65 6.72
N VAL A 305 -9.76 -0.75 5.97
CA VAL A 305 -10.18 0.32 5.06
C VAL A 305 -10.75 1.49 5.86
N ALA A 306 -10.14 2.66 5.69
CA ALA A 306 -10.62 3.92 6.26
C ALA A 306 -11.34 4.77 5.21
N ASP A 307 -12.09 5.77 5.67
CA ASP A 307 -12.81 6.73 4.82
C ASP A 307 -12.55 8.18 5.24
N ASN A 308 -13.26 9.12 4.61
CA ASN A 308 -13.12 10.55 4.87
C ASN A 308 -13.53 10.96 6.31
N SER A 309 -14.33 10.16 7.02
CA SER A 309 -14.77 10.50 8.38
C SER A 309 -13.63 10.43 9.40
N THR A 310 -12.61 9.62 9.10
CA THR A 310 -11.41 9.48 9.93
C THR A 310 -10.26 10.40 9.48
N ALA A 311 -10.46 11.19 8.42
CA ALA A 311 -9.48 12.13 7.87
C ALA A 311 -9.36 13.41 8.72
N VAL A 312 -9.03 13.24 10.01
CA VAL A 312 -9.08 14.28 11.04
C VAL A 312 -7.71 14.77 11.52
N ASN A 313 -6.61 14.22 10.98
CA ASN A 313 -5.26 14.72 11.24
C ASN A 313 -4.92 15.85 10.27
N PHE A 314 -4.93 17.09 10.73
CA PHE A 314 -4.62 18.29 9.92
C PHE A 314 -3.15 18.75 10.04
N GLY A 315 -2.32 18.03 10.80
CA GLY A 315 -0.93 18.38 11.09
C GLY A 315 -0.65 18.67 12.56
N GLN A 316 0.62 18.93 12.88
CA GLN A 316 1.16 19.11 14.23
C GLN A 316 2.27 20.17 14.19
N GLY A 317 2.27 21.12 15.12
CA GLY A 317 3.24 22.22 15.11
C GLY A 317 3.16 23.02 13.82
N ASP A 318 4.29 23.15 13.12
CA ASP A 318 4.39 23.86 11.84
C ASP A 318 4.11 22.95 10.62
N LEU A 319 3.91 21.65 10.85
CA LEU A 319 3.50 20.70 9.81
C LEU A 319 1.99 20.84 9.55
N VAL A 320 1.63 21.03 8.29
CA VAL A 320 0.25 21.06 7.80
C VAL A 320 0.05 19.95 6.77
N VAL A 321 -1.05 19.21 6.90
CA VAL A 321 -1.45 18.19 5.93
C VAL A 321 -2.20 18.83 4.77
N THR A 322 -1.84 18.46 3.54
CA THR A 322 -2.53 18.91 2.32
C THR A 322 -2.62 17.79 1.29
N LEU A 323 -3.50 17.95 0.30
CA LEU A 323 -3.67 17.01 -0.82
C LEU A 323 -3.90 15.56 -0.39
N SER A 324 -4.57 15.33 0.75
CA SER A 324 -4.77 13.99 1.30
C SER A 324 -5.79 13.19 0.47
N ARG A 325 -5.43 11.98 0.07
CA ARG A 325 -6.31 11.04 -0.67
C ARG A 325 -6.23 9.65 -0.07
N GLY A 326 -7.36 8.96 -0.01
CA GLY A 326 -7.50 7.61 0.50
C GLY A 326 -7.77 6.60 -0.60
N TYR A 327 -7.09 5.45 -0.58
CA TYR A 327 -7.23 4.40 -1.58
C TYR A 327 -7.41 3.04 -0.91
N ALA A 328 -8.49 2.34 -1.25
CA ALA A 328 -8.77 0.98 -0.78
C ALA A 328 -8.31 -0.03 -1.82
N ARG A 329 -7.65 -1.09 -1.38
CA ARG A 329 -7.25 -2.21 -2.20
C ARG A 329 -8.48 -3.06 -2.53
N ASN A 330 -8.64 -3.39 -3.80
CA ASN A 330 -9.80 -4.12 -4.28
C ASN A 330 -9.63 -5.62 -4.01
N SER A 331 -10.50 -6.21 -3.20
CA SER A 331 -10.67 -7.66 -3.15
C SER A 331 -11.48 -8.14 -4.34
N VAL A 332 -11.07 -9.25 -4.96
CA VAL A 332 -11.88 -9.98 -5.95
C VAL A 332 -12.79 -11.02 -5.30
N VAL A 333 -12.60 -11.33 -4.01
CA VAL A 333 -13.53 -12.11 -3.19
C VAL A 333 -14.63 -11.19 -2.68
N ILE A 334 -15.87 -11.62 -2.89
CA ILE A 334 -17.04 -10.93 -2.35
C ILE A 334 -17.29 -11.48 -0.96
N ASP A 335 -17.46 -10.59 0.02
CA ASP A 335 -17.90 -10.96 1.37
C ASP A 335 -17.00 -12.00 2.03
N GLY A 336 -15.69 -11.69 2.04
CA GLY A 336 -14.65 -12.57 2.57
C GLY A 336 -14.70 -12.81 4.08
N GLY A 337 -15.36 -11.93 4.83
CA GLY A 337 -15.65 -12.08 6.25
C GLY A 337 -17.01 -12.71 6.56
N PHE A 338 -17.72 -13.22 5.53
CA PHE A 338 -19.02 -13.90 5.69
C PHE A 338 -20.18 -13.04 6.28
N GLU A 339 -19.98 -11.74 6.40
CA GLU A 339 -20.91 -10.78 7.01
C GLU A 339 -22.26 -10.63 6.27
N GLY A 340 -22.33 -11.05 5.01
CA GLY A 340 -23.58 -11.08 4.26
C GLY A 340 -24.52 -12.22 4.67
N PHE A 341 -24.06 -13.21 5.45
CA PHE A 341 -24.92 -14.26 6.01
C PHE A 341 -25.70 -13.69 7.19
N THR A 342 -27.01 -13.46 7.01
CA THR A 342 -27.85 -12.69 7.95
C THR A 342 -29.20 -13.37 8.18
N GLU A 343 -29.21 -14.71 8.20
CA GLU A 343 -30.44 -15.49 8.32
C GLU A 343 -31.02 -15.52 9.75
N CYS A 344 -30.26 -15.05 10.73
CA CYS A 344 -30.65 -14.96 12.14
C CYS A 344 -29.96 -13.78 12.85
N ASP A 345 -30.36 -13.54 14.11
CA ASP A 345 -29.87 -12.40 14.92
C ASP A 345 -28.83 -12.79 16.00
N ASP A 346 -28.60 -14.09 16.26
CA ASP A 346 -27.75 -14.55 17.38
C ASP A 346 -26.86 -15.72 16.97
N PHE A 347 -27.47 -16.88 16.71
CA PHE A 347 -26.76 -18.09 16.30
C PHE A 347 -27.54 -18.86 15.25
N CYS A 348 -26.91 -19.07 14.11
CA CYS A 348 -27.34 -20.00 13.07
C CYS A 348 -26.16 -20.32 12.16
N PHE A 349 -26.33 -21.35 11.35
CA PHE A 349 -25.44 -21.65 10.25
C PHE A 349 -26.21 -22.31 9.12
N ASP A 350 -25.66 -22.24 7.90
CA ASP A 350 -26.14 -22.98 6.74
C ASP A 350 -24.93 -23.46 5.93
N THR A 351 -25.13 -24.46 5.09
CA THR A 351 -24.14 -24.93 4.10
C THR A 351 -23.93 -23.92 2.98
N SER A 352 -24.86 -23.00 2.70
CA SER A 352 -24.66 -22.02 1.63
C SER A 352 -25.49 -20.76 1.80
N TYR A 353 -25.02 -19.68 1.17
CA TYR A 353 -25.83 -18.49 0.93
C TYR A 353 -25.41 -17.85 -0.40
N LYS A 354 -25.83 -16.62 -0.65
CA LYS A 354 -25.58 -15.93 -1.93
C LYS A 354 -24.10 -15.89 -2.36
N ASN A 355 -23.16 -15.75 -1.42
CA ASN A 355 -21.76 -15.50 -1.74
C ASN A 355 -20.84 -16.71 -1.54
N TRP A 356 -21.24 -17.71 -0.74
CA TRP A 356 -20.42 -18.88 -0.43
C TRP A 356 -21.23 -20.18 -0.41
N VAL A 357 -20.55 -21.27 -0.75
CA VAL A 357 -21.10 -22.63 -0.78
C VAL A 357 -20.11 -23.57 -0.08
N GLY A 358 -20.61 -24.25 0.94
CA GLY A 358 -20.00 -25.37 1.62
C GLY A 358 -20.51 -26.69 1.03
N THR A 359 -19.64 -27.69 0.99
CA THR A 359 -19.94 -29.02 0.46
C THR A 359 -19.30 -30.10 1.32
N SER A 360 -20.06 -31.19 1.51
CA SER A 360 -19.64 -32.41 2.18
C SER A 360 -19.13 -33.46 1.21
N GLN A 361 -18.29 -34.37 1.70
CA GLN A 361 -17.95 -35.58 0.96
C GLN A 361 -19.15 -36.53 0.87
N ALA A 362 -19.06 -37.52 -0.01
CA ALA A 362 -20.14 -38.49 -0.16
C ALA A 362 -20.30 -39.34 1.12
N GLY A 363 -21.33 -39.04 1.92
CA GLY A 363 -21.63 -39.72 3.16
C GLY A 363 -21.54 -38.85 4.40
N GLY A 364 -20.92 -37.66 4.30
CA GLY A 364 -20.89 -36.65 5.35
C GLY A 364 -22.05 -35.65 5.25
N ASP A 365 -22.24 -34.87 6.32
CA ASP A 365 -23.27 -33.84 6.43
C ASP A 365 -22.72 -32.61 7.17
N ASP A 366 -23.07 -31.41 6.71
CA ASP A 366 -22.59 -30.14 7.30
C ASP A 366 -21.06 -30.05 7.50
N ASP A 367 -20.26 -30.62 6.59
CA ASP A 367 -18.79 -30.65 6.69
C ASP A 367 -18.14 -29.29 6.39
N ALA A 368 -18.88 -28.41 5.72
CA ALA A 368 -18.49 -27.03 5.53
C ALA A 368 -19.74 -26.16 5.60
N THR A 369 -19.74 -25.21 6.54
CA THR A 369 -20.90 -24.36 6.83
C THR A 369 -20.46 -22.93 7.11
N ILE A 370 -21.39 -21.99 7.00
CA ILE A 370 -21.20 -20.57 7.27
C ILE A 370 -21.97 -20.25 8.55
N PHE A 371 -21.28 -19.76 9.57
CA PHE A 371 -21.86 -19.39 10.85
C PHE A 371 -22.15 -17.90 10.92
N PHE A 372 -23.27 -17.55 11.55
CA PHE A 372 -23.50 -16.24 12.15
C PHE A 372 -23.34 -16.41 13.67
N PHE A 373 -22.13 -16.19 14.18
CA PHE A 373 -21.83 -16.21 15.61
C PHE A 373 -20.50 -15.49 15.89
N ASN A 374 -20.57 -14.34 16.54
CA ASN A 374 -19.41 -13.48 16.80
C ASN A 374 -18.29 -14.15 17.61
N GLN A 375 -18.58 -15.17 18.42
CA GLN A 375 -17.54 -15.89 19.17
C GLN A 375 -16.66 -16.78 18.28
N TYR A 376 -17.12 -17.08 17.06
CA TYR A 376 -16.37 -17.85 16.07
C TYR A 376 -15.68 -16.95 15.05
N ALA A 377 -16.20 -15.75 14.79
CA ALA A 377 -15.64 -14.80 13.85
C ALA A 377 -14.31 -14.22 14.35
N HIS A 378 -13.36 -13.99 13.45
CA HIS A 378 -12.19 -13.15 13.70
C HIS A 378 -12.60 -11.68 13.76
N THR A 379 -13.42 -11.22 12.80
CA THR A 379 -14.06 -9.90 12.86
C THR A 379 -15.56 -10.00 12.55
N GLY A 380 -16.36 -9.12 13.15
CA GLY A 380 -17.80 -9.09 12.88
C GLY A 380 -18.57 -10.25 13.52
N HIS A 381 -19.36 -10.94 12.71
CA HIS A 381 -20.30 -11.99 13.15
C HIS A 381 -20.21 -13.26 12.30
N GLY A 382 -19.64 -13.18 11.09
CA GLY A 382 -19.55 -14.27 10.13
C GLY A 382 -18.28 -15.10 10.29
N SER A 383 -18.36 -16.41 10.02
CA SER A 383 -17.17 -17.24 9.80
C SER A 383 -17.50 -18.48 8.98
N GLY A 384 -16.50 -19.02 8.28
CA GLY A 384 -16.60 -20.34 7.65
C GLY A 384 -16.09 -21.44 8.57
N LEU A 385 -16.83 -22.54 8.70
CA LEU A 385 -16.38 -23.77 9.37
C LEU A 385 -15.98 -24.82 8.33
N LEU A 386 -14.91 -25.54 8.63
CA LEU A 386 -14.51 -26.78 7.99
C LEU A 386 -14.49 -27.92 9.04
N GLY A 387 -15.17 -29.02 8.72
CA GLY A 387 -15.48 -30.17 9.58
C GLY A 387 -16.96 -30.19 9.99
N ALA A 388 -17.54 -31.39 10.14
CA ALA A 388 -18.96 -31.61 10.46
C ALA A 388 -19.45 -30.77 11.65
N ALA A 389 -20.40 -29.86 11.42
CA ALA A 389 -20.85 -28.88 12.41
C ALA A 389 -21.37 -29.53 13.71
N PHE A 390 -21.99 -30.71 13.61
CA PHE A 390 -22.51 -31.46 14.77
C PHE A 390 -21.57 -32.55 15.29
N GLY A 391 -20.40 -32.73 14.66
CA GLY A 391 -19.40 -33.74 15.03
C GLY A 391 -19.88 -35.19 14.86
N ASP A 392 -20.73 -35.43 13.89
CA ASP A 392 -21.36 -36.71 13.55
C ASP A 392 -20.48 -37.61 12.68
N ASP A 393 -19.56 -37.03 11.92
CA ASP A 393 -18.51 -37.76 11.19
C ASP A 393 -17.14 -37.05 11.26
N SER A 394 -16.14 -37.64 10.61
CA SER A 394 -14.76 -37.12 10.56
C SER A 394 -14.33 -36.81 9.13
N ASP A 395 -15.28 -36.53 8.25
CA ASP A 395 -15.01 -36.18 6.86
C ASP A 395 -14.65 -34.69 6.76
N SER A 396 -13.94 -34.35 5.68
CA SER A 396 -13.50 -32.97 5.42
C SER A 396 -14.47 -32.24 4.53
N GLY A 397 -14.73 -30.97 4.83
CA GLY A 397 -15.57 -30.12 4.00
C GLY A 397 -14.77 -29.30 3.00
N THR A 398 -15.49 -28.73 2.03
CA THR A 398 -14.95 -27.71 1.12
C THR A 398 -15.83 -26.49 1.10
N LEU A 399 -15.24 -25.32 1.40
CA LEU A 399 -15.87 -24.01 1.32
C LEU A 399 -15.33 -23.23 0.12
N THR A 400 -16.21 -22.71 -0.73
CA THR A 400 -15.84 -21.99 -1.96
C THR A 400 -16.77 -20.78 -2.22
N PRO A 401 -16.27 -19.67 -2.76
CA PRO A 401 -17.13 -18.60 -3.24
C PRO A 401 -18.14 -19.13 -4.27
N ALA A 402 -19.40 -18.68 -4.17
CA ALA A 402 -20.50 -19.16 -5.00
C ALA A 402 -20.31 -18.85 -6.50
N GLN A 403 -19.41 -17.94 -6.84
CA GLN A 403 -19.05 -17.58 -8.21
C GLN A 403 -17.53 -17.51 -8.36
N PRO A 404 -16.97 -17.87 -9.52
CA PRO A 404 -15.56 -17.69 -9.80
C PRO A 404 -15.11 -16.23 -9.62
N LEU A 405 -13.89 -16.05 -9.13
CA LEU A 405 -13.28 -14.75 -8.86
C LEU A 405 -12.99 -14.00 -10.16
N LYS A 406 -13.32 -12.71 -10.23
CA LYS A 406 -13.12 -11.88 -11.42
C LYS A 406 -11.65 -11.42 -11.59
N THR A 407 -10.74 -12.38 -11.64
CA THR A 407 -9.31 -12.19 -11.83
C THR A 407 -8.93 -11.89 -13.29
N LYS A 408 -7.75 -11.28 -13.49
CA LYS A 408 -7.17 -11.04 -14.81
C LYS A 408 -6.09 -12.09 -15.11
N ALA A 409 -6.22 -12.80 -16.22
CA ALA A 409 -5.27 -13.82 -16.65
C ALA A 409 -3.83 -13.28 -16.72
N GLY A 410 -2.86 -14.06 -16.23
CA GLY A 410 -1.43 -13.74 -16.25
C GLY A 410 -0.98 -12.74 -15.17
N ARG A 411 -1.87 -12.27 -14.29
CA ARG A 411 -1.54 -11.37 -13.19
C ARG A 411 -1.29 -12.15 -11.89
N ASN A 412 -0.47 -11.59 -11.02
CA ASN A 412 -0.21 -12.14 -9.68
C ASN A 412 -1.25 -11.61 -8.69
N TYR A 413 -1.76 -12.49 -7.85
CA TYR A 413 -2.65 -12.14 -6.74
C TYR A 413 -2.08 -12.69 -5.44
N VAL A 414 -2.39 -12.03 -4.34
CA VAL A 414 -2.23 -12.56 -2.99
C VAL A 414 -3.60 -13.05 -2.51
N VAL A 415 -3.64 -14.27 -1.99
CA VAL A 415 -4.76 -14.82 -1.21
C VAL A 415 -4.37 -14.72 0.25
N GLN A 416 -5.15 -14.00 1.05
CA GLN A 416 -5.08 -14.00 2.50
C GLN A 416 -6.32 -14.68 3.07
N VAL A 417 -6.14 -15.40 4.17
CA VAL A 417 -7.21 -15.92 5.02
C VAL A 417 -6.74 -15.95 6.47
N PHE A 418 -7.63 -15.67 7.41
CA PHE A 418 -7.38 -15.94 8.82
C PHE A 418 -7.87 -17.35 9.16
N VAL A 419 -7.01 -18.18 9.77
CA VAL A 419 -7.36 -19.56 10.10
C VAL A 419 -7.22 -19.79 11.60
N ASN A 420 -8.24 -20.38 12.21
CA ASN A 420 -8.26 -20.80 13.61
C ASN A 420 -8.54 -22.30 13.72
N ASN A 421 -7.57 -23.03 14.27
CA ASN A 421 -7.63 -24.46 14.60
C ASN A 421 -7.51 -24.66 16.12
N ALA A 422 -8.09 -23.77 16.91
CA ALA A 422 -8.05 -23.80 18.37
C ALA A 422 -9.45 -23.96 18.98
N PHE A 423 -10.21 -24.96 18.49
CA PHE A 423 -11.52 -25.28 19.03
C PHE A 423 -11.46 -26.38 20.09
N SER A 424 -10.97 -27.57 19.73
CA SER A 424 -10.98 -28.75 20.60
C SER A 424 -9.77 -28.90 21.52
N GLY A 425 -8.87 -27.93 21.50
CA GLY A 425 -7.59 -27.96 22.21
C GLY A 425 -6.49 -28.70 21.45
N ALA A 426 -5.24 -28.42 21.82
CA ALA A 426 -4.05 -28.78 21.03
C ALA A 426 -3.88 -30.27 20.70
N GLN A 427 -4.35 -31.17 21.56
CA GLN A 427 -4.23 -32.61 21.32
C GLN A 427 -5.20 -33.10 20.23
N LEU A 428 -6.45 -32.61 20.25
CA LEU A 428 -7.48 -33.02 19.31
C LEU A 428 -7.34 -32.31 17.97
N GLU A 429 -6.78 -31.10 17.96
CA GLU A 429 -6.50 -30.29 16.76
C GLU A 429 -5.12 -30.57 16.14
N ALA A 430 -4.33 -31.49 16.72
CA ALA A 430 -3.06 -31.91 16.12
C ALA A 430 -3.17 -32.39 14.65
N PRO A 431 -4.25 -33.06 14.19
CA PRO A 431 -4.42 -33.42 12.78
C PRO A 431 -5.13 -32.35 11.94
N ALA A 432 -5.51 -31.19 12.51
CA ALA A 432 -6.20 -30.14 11.78
C ALA A 432 -5.40 -29.70 10.55
N VAL A 433 -6.08 -29.58 9.42
CA VAL A 433 -5.50 -29.11 8.17
C VAL A 433 -6.52 -28.27 7.41
N VAL A 434 -6.07 -27.15 6.87
CA VAL A 434 -6.80 -26.36 5.88
C VAL A 434 -5.93 -26.24 4.64
N ASN A 435 -6.35 -26.85 3.55
CA ASN A 435 -5.75 -26.69 2.24
C ASN A 435 -6.37 -25.49 1.55
N VAL A 436 -5.54 -24.63 0.97
CA VAL A 436 -5.98 -23.53 0.11
C VAL A 436 -5.81 -23.98 -1.34
N LEU A 437 -6.91 -24.02 -2.08
CA LEU A 437 -6.96 -24.49 -3.46
C LEU A 437 -7.18 -23.30 -4.40
N TRP A 438 -6.37 -23.25 -5.46
CA TRP A 438 -6.52 -22.35 -6.59
C TRP A 438 -6.74 -23.16 -7.85
N ASN A 439 -7.93 -23.07 -8.44
CA ASN A 439 -8.37 -23.89 -9.57
C ASN A 439 -8.21 -25.40 -9.32
N GLY A 440 -8.59 -25.85 -8.12
CA GLY A 440 -8.51 -27.26 -7.71
C GLY A 440 -7.09 -27.75 -7.39
N LYS A 441 -6.07 -26.88 -7.43
CA LYS A 441 -4.70 -27.21 -7.04
C LYS A 441 -4.37 -26.60 -5.68
N VAL A 442 -3.85 -27.41 -4.76
CA VAL A 442 -3.33 -26.92 -3.47
C VAL A 442 -2.17 -25.96 -3.71
N VAL A 443 -2.32 -24.70 -3.27
CA VAL A 443 -1.28 -23.66 -3.30
C VAL A 443 -0.60 -23.47 -1.95
N GLY A 444 -1.23 -23.97 -0.87
CA GLY A 444 -0.63 -24.06 0.45
C GLY A 444 -1.55 -24.79 1.42
N SER A 445 -1.03 -25.06 2.63
CA SER A 445 -1.77 -25.71 3.70
C SER A 445 -1.40 -25.13 5.05
N VAL A 446 -2.39 -24.96 5.91
CA VAL A 446 -2.25 -24.57 7.31
C VAL A 446 -2.48 -25.82 8.16
N LYS A 447 -1.66 -26.07 9.18
CA LYS A 447 -1.68 -27.35 9.92
C LYS A 447 -1.50 -27.16 11.41
N GLY A 448 -2.19 -28.02 12.17
CA GLY A 448 -2.08 -28.12 13.62
C GLY A 448 -2.81 -27.00 14.34
N PHE A 449 -2.67 -27.01 15.68
CA PHE A 449 -3.34 -26.08 16.58
C PHE A 449 -2.77 -24.66 16.47
N GLN A 450 -3.64 -23.71 16.16
CA GLN A 450 -3.33 -22.28 16.14
C GLN A 450 -4.59 -21.46 16.36
N GLN A 451 -4.44 -20.30 17.00
CA GLN A 451 -5.49 -19.27 17.02
C GLN A 451 -5.57 -18.59 15.65
N TYR A 452 -6.53 -17.68 15.48
CA TYR A 452 -6.64 -16.85 14.29
C TYR A 452 -5.29 -16.23 13.91
N THR A 453 -4.74 -16.75 12.82
CA THR A 453 -3.45 -16.34 12.28
C THR A 453 -3.64 -16.04 10.80
N PRO A 454 -3.16 -14.89 10.29
CA PRO A 454 -3.23 -14.58 8.87
C PRO A 454 -2.26 -15.46 8.08
N GLU A 455 -2.77 -16.05 7.00
CA GLU A 455 -2.03 -16.95 6.12
C GLU A 455 -2.08 -16.41 4.69
N GLN A 456 -0.96 -16.48 3.97
CA GLN A 456 -0.82 -15.85 2.66
C GLN A 456 -0.27 -16.78 1.59
N PHE A 457 -0.87 -16.69 0.40
CA PHE A 457 -0.51 -17.50 -0.75
C PHE A 457 -0.47 -16.65 -2.01
N ASN A 458 0.67 -16.63 -2.70
CA ASN A 458 0.82 -15.97 -3.99
C ASN A 458 0.37 -16.91 -5.11
N VAL A 459 -0.51 -16.43 -5.97
CA VAL A 459 -1.07 -17.21 -7.08
C VAL A 459 -0.99 -16.43 -8.39
N VAL A 460 -0.89 -17.15 -9.50
CA VAL A 460 -0.98 -16.57 -10.85
C VAL A 460 -2.36 -16.87 -11.39
N ALA A 461 -3.11 -15.82 -11.72
CA ALA A 461 -4.46 -15.95 -12.23
C ALA A 461 -4.50 -16.48 -13.66
N THR A 462 -5.49 -17.31 -13.95
CA THR A 462 -5.84 -17.77 -15.30
C THR A 462 -7.07 -17.04 -15.85
N GLY A 463 -7.73 -16.23 -15.01
CA GLY A 463 -8.94 -15.47 -15.32
C GLY A 463 -10.20 -16.27 -14.98
N TYR A 464 -11.12 -15.67 -14.22
CA TYR A 464 -12.29 -16.38 -13.64
C TYR A 464 -11.86 -17.57 -12.77
N ASP A 465 -10.86 -17.36 -11.91
CA ASP A 465 -10.28 -18.41 -11.09
C ASP A 465 -11.22 -18.87 -9.96
N VAL A 466 -11.09 -20.12 -9.53
CA VAL A 466 -11.86 -20.70 -8.41
C VAL A 466 -10.97 -20.82 -7.19
N LEU A 467 -11.38 -20.18 -6.09
CA LEU A 467 -10.78 -20.36 -4.77
C LEU A 467 -11.59 -21.38 -3.97
N ALA A 468 -10.93 -22.25 -3.23
CA ALA A 468 -11.60 -23.10 -2.25
C ALA A 468 -10.70 -23.36 -1.04
N PHE A 469 -11.32 -23.65 0.09
CA PHE A 469 -10.69 -24.09 1.31
C PHE A 469 -11.21 -25.49 1.62
N GLU A 470 -10.32 -26.47 1.70
CA GLU A 470 -10.67 -27.86 1.96
C GLU A 470 -9.97 -28.32 3.23
N GLY A 471 -10.71 -28.87 4.18
CA GLY A 471 -10.10 -29.23 5.46
C GLY A 471 -11.11 -29.50 6.54
N GLY A 472 -10.59 -29.47 7.77
CA GLY A 472 -11.34 -29.85 8.97
C GLY A 472 -11.74 -31.32 8.97
N ALA A 473 -11.94 -31.87 10.16
CA ALA A 473 -12.54 -33.19 10.37
C ALA A 473 -12.82 -33.33 11.85
N ALA A 474 -14.08 -33.49 12.28
CA ALA A 474 -14.35 -33.54 13.71
C ALA A 474 -13.56 -34.69 14.40
N PRO A 475 -12.98 -34.46 15.58
CA PRO A 475 -13.09 -33.26 16.43
C PRO A 475 -12.03 -32.16 16.14
N ALA A 476 -11.31 -32.21 15.03
CA ALA A 476 -10.37 -31.18 14.61
C ALA A 476 -11.03 -30.17 13.67
N TRP A 477 -11.72 -29.17 14.23
CA TRP A 477 -12.47 -28.17 13.45
C TRP A 477 -11.57 -26.99 13.09
N SER A 478 -11.77 -26.48 11.87
CA SER A 478 -11.04 -25.31 11.39
C SER A 478 -12.01 -24.21 11.04
N PHE A 479 -11.81 -23.02 11.61
CA PHE A 479 -12.54 -21.82 11.23
C PHE A 479 -11.70 -20.99 10.28
N ILE A 480 -12.34 -20.38 9.29
CA ILE A 480 -11.73 -19.43 8.39
C ILE A 480 -12.53 -18.12 8.38
N ASP A 481 -11.83 -17.01 8.30
CA ASP A 481 -12.43 -15.68 8.24
C ASP A 481 -11.54 -14.69 7.44
N ASP A 482 -12.07 -13.50 7.16
CA ASP A 482 -11.37 -12.39 6.52
C ASP A 482 -10.60 -12.77 5.25
N VAL A 483 -11.28 -13.54 4.39
CA VAL A 483 -10.72 -13.98 3.11
C VAL A 483 -10.56 -12.80 2.16
N PHE A 484 -9.33 -12.47 1.81
CA PHE A 484 -9.01 -11.34 0.96
C PHE A 484 -8.16 -11.79 -0.23
N VAL A 485 -8.58 -11.46 -1.46
CA VAL A 485 -7.80 -11.77 -2.66
C VAL A 485 -7.60 -10.51 -3.47
N ALA A 486 -6.35 -10.05 -3.60
CA ALA A 486 -6.06 -8.80 -4.28
C ALA A 486 -4.89 -8.91 -5.24
N LEU A 487 -4.91 -8.03 -6.23
CA LEU A 487 -3.83 -7.89 -7.20
C LEU A 487 -2.55 -7.43 -6.50
N LEU A 488 -1.40 -8.01 -6.88
CA LEU A 488 -0.06 -7.62 -6.42
C LEU A 488 0.61 -6.63 -7.35
#